data_AF-A0A2V9TCA2-F1
#
_entry.id   AF-A0A2V9TCA2-F1
#
_cell.length_a   1.000
_cell.length_b   1.000
_cell.length_c   1.000
_cell.angle_alpha   90.00
_cell.angle_beta   90.00
_cell.angle_gamma   90.00
#
_symmetry.space_group_name_H-M   'P 1'
#
loop_
_entity.id
_entity.type
_entity.pdbx_description
1 polymer ?
#
loop_
_entity_poly.entity_id
_entity_poly.type
_entity_poly.pdbx_seq_one_letter_code
_entity_poly.pdbx_strand_id
1 'polypeptide(L)'
;MPRIRSLRPNVSRDAAVEEFSRGAFNSMRALVFGPLRSVADFYIPFQLFQVEISNRGKIDQRVFGLDAVSGSLDLYHFEQLPGPAEVVFLETRNCVPANPDEQRSQEILLGKVRRL
;
A
#
# COMPACT_ATOMS: atom_id res chain seq x y z
N MET A 1 11.67 8.81 -16.91
CA MET A 1 10.98 7.89 -15.96
C MET A 1 9.91 8.70 -15.25
N PRO A 2 8.72 8.17 -14.93
CA PRO A 2 7.71 8.95 -14.25
C PRO A 2 8.18 9.34 -12.84
N ARG A 3 7.88 10.58 -12.46
CA ARG A 3 8.09 11.07 -11.10
C ARG A 3 6.82 10.83 -10.30
N ILE A 4 6.94 10.07 -9.22
CA ILE A 4 5.80 9.73 -8.37
C ILE A 4 5.96 10.37 -6.99
N ARG A 5 4.82 10.50 -6.30
CA ARG A 5 4.73 10.86 -4.89
C ARG A 5 4.36 9.61 -4.11
N SER A 6 5.21 9.20 -3.17
CA SER A 6 5.03 7.97 -2.39
C SER A 6 5.12 8.25 -0.90
N LEU A 7 4.58 7.34 -0.08
CA LEU A 7 4.85 7.36 1.35
C LEU A 7 6.31 6.97 1.59
N ARG A 8 6.92 7.57 2.61
CA ARG A 8 8.25 7.15 3.05
C ARG A 8 8.20 5.66 3.40
N PRO A 9 9.12 4.83 2.88
CA PRO A 9 9.16 3.43 3.23
C PRO A 9 9.55 3.27 4.71
N ASN A 10 8.83 2.41 5.43
CA ASN A 10 9.19 2.02 6.79
C ASN A 10 10.36 1.03 6.83
N VAL A 11 10.61 0.33 5.72
CA VAL A 11 11.67 -0.68 5.58
C VAL A 11 12.60 -0.23 4.45
N SER A 12 13.90 -0.14 4.74
CA SER A 12 14.89 0.17 3.71
C SER A 12 15.12 -1.02 2.79
N ARG A 13 15.63 -0.76 1.59
CA ARG A 13 16.01 -1.83 0.65
C ARG A 13 17.04 -2.79 1.25
N ASP A 14 18.03 -2.25 1.96
CA ASP A 14 19.07 -3.06 2.61
C ASP A 14 18.47 -3.95 3.71
N ALA A 15 17.57 -3.40 4.53
CA ALA A 15 16.85 -4.18 5.54
C ALA A 15 16.00 -5.28 4.90
N ALA A 16 15.33 -5.01 3.78
CA ALA A 16 14.57 -6.01 3.05
C ALA A 16 15.48 -7.12 2.47
N VAL A 17 16.61 -6.75 1.87
CA VAL A 17 17.60 -7.72 1.35
C VAL A 17 18.15 -8.59 2.48
N GLU A 18 18.49 -7.99 3.61
CA GLU A 18 18.99 -8.70 4.79
C GLU A 18 17.96 -9.71 5.31
N GLU A 19 16.71 -9.29 5.47
CA GLU A 19 15.60 -10.15 5.91
C GLU A 19 15.38 -11.32 4.95
N PHE A 20 15.36 -11.06 3.63
CA PHE A 20 15.17 -12.11 2.63
C PHE A 20 16.38 -13.05 2.47
N SER A 21 17.55 -12.67 2.98
CA SER A 21 18.79 -13.42 2.82
C SER A 21 19.21 -14.20 4.07
N ARG A 22 18.58 -13.98 5.23
CA ARG A 22 18.93 -14.63 6.50
C ARG A 22 17.94 -15.71 6.95
N GLY A 23 18.42 -16.66 7.76
CA GLY A 23 17.60 -17.62 8.51
C GLY A 23 17.16 -18.89 7.77
N ALA A 24 16.58 -19.85 8.52
CA ALA A 24 16.08 -21.14 8.01
C ALA A 24 14.98 -20.99 6.93
N PHE A 25 14.28 -19.85 6.92
CA PHE A 25 13.31 -19.50 5.90
C PHE A 25 13.97 -19.30 4.52
N ASN A 26 15.19 -18.76 4.46
CA ASN A 26 15.97 -18.67 3.22
C ASN A 26 16.38 -20.07 2.74
N SER A 27 16.80 -20.98 3.62
CA SER A 27 17.20 -22.33 3.22
C SER A 27 16.04 -23.12 2.58
N MET A 28 14.84 -23.06 3.17
CA MET A 28 13.64 -23.66 2.58
C MET A 28 13.20 -22.95 1.30
N ARG A 29 13.21 -21.60 1.29
CA ARG A 29 12.86 -20.82 0.10
C ARG A 29 13.81 -21.09 -1.05
N ALA A 30 15.12 -21.14 -0.80
CA ALA A 30 16.13 -21.37 -1.82
C ALA A 30 16.02 -22.78 -2.42
N LEU A 31 15.57 -23.76 -1.64
CA LEU A 31 15.26 -25.11 -2.13
C LEU A 31 14.08 -25.11 -3.12
N VAL A 32 13.05 -24.28 -2.87
CA VAL A 32 11.82 -24.25 -3.68
C VAL A 32 11.89 -23.26 -4.84
N PHE A 33 12.52 -22.09 -4.63
CA PHE A 33 12.51 -20.95 -5.56
C PHE A 33 13.91 -20.55 -6.07
N GLY A 34 14.97 -21.22 -5.62
CA GLY A 34 16.36 -20.87 -5.95
C GLY A 34 16.89 -19.66 -5.15
N PRO A 35 18.17 -19.32 -5.31
CA PRO A 35 18.80 -18.21 -4.58
C PRO A 35 18.16 -16.86 -4.95
N LEU A 36 18.13 -15.93 -3.99
CA LEU A 36 17.72 -14.55 -4.25
C LEU A 36 18.62 -13.92 -5.31
N ARG A 37 18.06 -13.54 -6.46
CA ARG A 37 18.82 -12.94 -7.57
C ARG A 37 18.76 -11.42 -7.59
N SER A 38 17.63 -10.85 -7.20
CA SER A 38 17.41 -9.41 -7.20
C SER A 38 16.25 -9.02 -6.29
N VAL A 39 16.29 -7.79 -5.80
CA VAL A 39 15.20 -7.12 -5.08
C VAL A 39 14.90 -5.81 -5.81
N ALA A 40 13.63 -5.55 -6.07
CA ALA A 40 13.17 -4.32 -6.72
C ALA A 40 11.98 -3.75 -5.96
N ASP A 41 11.97 -2.43 -5.79
CA ASP A 41 10.84 -1.73 -5.22
C ASP A 41 9.73 -1.65 -6.27
N PHE A 42 8.50 -1.95 -5.85
CA PHE A 42 7.32 -1.90 -6.68
C PHE A 42 6.27 -1.02 -6.00
N TYR A 43 5.76 -0.04 -6.72
CA TYR A 43 4.88 0.99 -6.19
C TYR A 43 3.45 0.78 -6.72
N ILE A 44 2.51 0.63 -5.78
CA ILE A 44 1.09 0.51 -6.07
C ILE A 44 0.43 1.85 -5.72
N PRO A 45 -0.21 2.54 -6.68
CA PRO A 45 -0.92 3.77 -6.38
C PRO A 45 -2.14 3.48 -5.50
N PHE A 46 -2.50 4.42 -4.64
CA PHE A 46 -3.69 4.34 -3.80
C PHE A 46 -4.34 5.71 -3.64
N GLN A 47 -5.64 5.72 -3.34
CA GLN A 47 -6.43 6.90 -3.02
C GLN A 47 -6.77 6.91 -1.53
N LEU A 48 -6.72 8.09 -0.92
CA LEU A 48 -7.10 8.28 0.48
C LEU A 48 -8.55 8.74 0.57
N PHE A 49 -9.28 8.15 1.51
CA PHE A 49 -10.66 8.49 1.82
C PHE A 49 -10.82 8.73 3.31
N GLN A 50 -11.47 9.84 3.67
CA GLN A 50 -11.97 10.05 5.02
C GLN A 50 -13.42 9.56 5.06
N VAL A 51 -13.69 8.59 5.92
CA VAL A 51 -14.99 7.92 6.00
C VAL A 51 -15.58 8.19 7.38
N GLU A 52 -16.81 8.70 7.38
CA GLU A 52 -17.62 8.82 8.59
C GLU A 52 -18.53 7.61 8.71
N ILE A 53 -18.46 6.94 9.87
CA ILE A 53 -19.25 5.76 10.20
C ILE A 53 -20.21 6.15 11.33
N SER A 54 -21.50 6.14 11.04
CA SER A 54 -22.55 6.39 12.03
C SER A 54 -23.19 5.08 12.48
N ASN A 55 -23.13 4.78 13.77
CA ASN A 55 -23.72 3.57 14.35
C ASN A 55 -24.38 3.89 15.71
N ARG A 56 -25.71 3.70 15.80
CA ARG A 56 -26.52 3.91 17.02
C ARG A 56 -26.23 5.25 17.72
N GLY A 57 -26.08 6.32 16.94
CA GLY A 57 -25.81 7.68 17.44
C GLY A 57 -24.35 7.96 17.79
N LYS A 58 -23.42 7.00 17.62
CA LYS A 58 -21.98 7.24 17.67
C LYS A 58 -21.46 7.55 16.28
N ILE A 59 -20.60 8.56 16.18
CA ILE A 59 -19.87 8.93 14.96
C ILE A 59 -18.41 8.52 15.16
N ASP A 60 -17.88 7.74 14.23
CA ASP A 60 -16.47 7.36 14.14
C ASP A 60 -15.90 7.83 12.80
N GLN A 61 -14.75 8.50 12.80
CA GLN A 61 -14.10 9.00 11.61
C GLN A 61 -12.80 8.25 11.38
N ARG A 62 -12.64 7.66 10.20
CA ARG A 62 -11.46 6.86 9.85
C ARG A 62 -10.87 7.30 8.52
N VAL A 63 -9.57 7.13 8.38
CA VAL A 63 -8.86 7.33 7.12
C VAL A 63 -8.47 5.97 6.54
N PHE A 64 -8.84 5.76 5.29
CA PHE A 64 -8.52 4.54 4.55
C PHE A 64 -7.79 4.85 3.25
N GLY A 65 -6.79 4.04 2.92
CA GLY A 65 -6.22 3.95 1.58
C GLY A 65 -6.86 2.80 0.82
N LEU A 66 -7.30 3.05 -0.40
CA LEU A 66 -7.75 2.03 -1.36
C LEU A 66 -6.75 1.95 -2.51
N ASP A 67 -6.29 0.76 -2.88
CA ASP A 67 -5.44 0.62 -4.08
C ASP A 67 -6.19 1.15 -5.31
N ALA A 68 -5.51 2.01 -6.07
CA ALA A 68 -6.07 2.70 -7.22
C ALA A 68 -5.88 1.91 -8.52
N VAL A 69 -5.52 0.62 -8.46
CA VAL A 69 -5.32 -0.21 -9.65
C VAL A 69 -6.58 -1.00 -9.94
N SER A 70 -7.06 -1.77 -8.95
CA SER A 70 -8.26 -2.60 -9.05
C SER A 70 -9.18 -2.46 -7.84
N GLY A 71 -8.68 -1.90 -6.73
CA GLY A 71 -9.37 -1.91 -5.44
C GLY A 71 -9.44 -3.31 -4.81
N SER A 72 -8.65 -4.28 -5.29
CA SER A 72 -8.70 -5.66 -4.78
C SER A 72 -8.03 -5.83 -3.41
N LEU A 73 -6.99 -5.04 -3.12
CA LEU A 73 -6.22 -5.15 -1.87
C LEU A 73 -7.01 -4.66 -0.66
N ASP A 74 -6.71 -5.19 0.51
CA ASP A 74 -7.33 -4.73 1.76
C ASP A 74 -7.09 -3.24 1.99
N LEU A 75 -8.04 -2.60 2.68
CA LEU A 75 -7.93 -1.18 2.99
C LEU A 75 -6.74 -0.93 3.89
N TYR A 76 -5.87 0.00 3.50
CA TYR A 76 -4.82 0.49 4.37
C TYR A 76 -5.46 1.41 5.41
N HIS A 77 -5.31 1.08 6.69
CA HIS A 77 -5.79 1.97 7.75
C HIS A 77 -4.72 3.03 8.06
N PHE A 78 -5.17 4.28 8.20
CA PHE A 78 -4.34 5.39 8.64
C PHE A 78 -4.95 6.01 9.90
N GLU A 79 -4.11 6.28 10.90
CA GLU A 79 -4.54 7.01 12.10
C GLU A 79 -4.92 8.46 11.76
N GLN A 80 -4.21 9.06 10.80
CA GLN A 80 -4.43 10.41 10.30
C GLN A 80 -3.98 10.52 8.84
N LEU A 81 -4.34 11.63 8.18
CA LEU A 81 -3.84 11.90 6.83
C LEU A 81 -2.30 12.06 6.85
N PRO A 82 -1.57 11.41 5.94
CA PRO A 82 -0.11 11.53 5.86
C PRO A 82 0.33 12.98 5.62
N GLY A 83 1.21 13.47 6.49
CA GLY A 83 1.76 14.82 6.40
C GLY A 83 2.88 14.96 5.36
N PRO A 84 3.34 16.20 5.07
CA PRO A 84 4.43 16.43 4.11
C PRO A 84 5.73 15.70 4.48
N ALA A 85 5.98 15.55 5.78
CA ALA A 85 7.15 14.84 6.28
C ALA A 85 7.08 13.33 6.06
N GLU A 86 5.93 12.75 5.72
CA GLU A 86 5.77 11.31 5.47
C GLU A 86 5.78 10.97 3.98
N VAL A 87 5.95 11.99 3.13
CA VAL A 87 5.85 11.88 1.69
C VAL A 87 7.21 12.14 1.06
N VAL A 88 7.58 11.29 0.09
CA VAL A 88 8.80 11.41 -0.69
C VAL A 88 8.48 11.45 -2.19
N PHE A 89 9.33 12.15 -2.94
CA PHE A 89 9.29 12.14 -4.40
C PHE A 89 10.42 11.27 -4.93
N LEU A 90 10.12 10.40 -5.89
CA LEU A 90 11.11 9.54 -6.50
C LEU A 90 10.79 9.32 -7.99
N GLU A 91 11.83 9.01 -8.75
CA GLU A 91 11.72 8.63 -10.15
C GLU A 91 11.86 7.12 -10.28
N THR A 92 10.84 6.46 -10.83
CA THR A 92 10.85 5.00 -10.99
C THR A 92 10.04 4.59 -12.19
N ARG A 93 10.41 3.47 -12.82
CA ARG A 93 9.56 2.81 -13.83
C ARG A 93 8.68 1.71 -13.22
N ASN A 94 8.92 1.35 -11.96
CA ASN A 94 8.26 0.24 -11.27
C ASN A 94 6.99 0.73 -10.55
N CYS A 95 6.13 1.44 -11.25
CA CYS A 95 4.84 1.90 -10.73
C CYS A 95 3.74 1.44 -11.68
N VAL A 96 2.70 0.81 -11.14
CA VAL A 96 1.51 0.46 -11.93
C VAL A 96 0.72 1.74 -12.21
N PRO A 97 0.15 1.91 -13.41
CA PRO A 97 -0.79 3.00 -13.68
C PRO A 97 -2.00 2.91 -12.76
N ALA A 98 -2.45 4.05 -12.24
CA ALA A 98 -3.73 4.14 -11.56
C ALA A 98 -4.88 4.04 -12.58
N ASN A 99 -5.99 3.45 -12.16
CA ASN A 99 -7.28 3.52 -12.81
C ASN A 99 -8.15 4.54 -12.04
N PRO A 100 -8.28 5.78 -12.53
CA PRO A 100 -8.79 6.91 -11.76
C PRO A 100 -10.32 6.97 -11.64
N ASP A 101 -11.04 5.86 -11.83
CA ASP A 101 -12.50 5.84 -11.69
C ASP A 101 -12.90 6.08 -10.23
N GLU A 102 -13.18 7.34 -9.91
CA GLU A 102 -13.50 7.81 -8.58
C GLU A 102 -14.82 7.20 -8.07
N GLN A 103 -15.85 7.17 -8.92
CA GLN A 103 -17.15 6.60 -8.55
C GLN A 103 -16.99 5.13 -8.20
N ARG A 104 -16.27 4.36 -9.04
CA ARG A 104 -16.01 2.95 -8.77
C ARG A 104 -15.20 2.75 -7.49
N SER A 105 -14.22 3.61 -7.25
CA SER A 105 -13.39 3.55 -6.04
C SER A 105 -14.22 3.80 -4.78
N GLN A 106 -15.14 4.75 -4.81
CA GLN A 106 -16.09 4.99 -3.71
C GLN A 106 -17.00 3.78 -3.46
N GLU A 107 -17.54 3.15 -4.52
CA GLU A 107 -18.37 1.94 -4.39
C GLU A 107 -17.59 0.79 -3.73
N ILE A 108 -16.36 0.54 -4.17
CA ILE A 108 -15.50 -0.50 -3.63
C ILE A 108 -15.17 -0.21 -2.16
N LEU A 109 -14.78 1.03 -1.85
CA LEU A 109 -14.48 1.47 -0.48
C LEU A 109 -15.67 1.22 0.45
N LEU A 110 -16.85 1.72 0.09
CA LEU A 110 -18.06 1.55 0.91
C LEU A 110 -18.39 0.06 1.09
N GLY A 111 -18.25 -0.74 0.04
CA GLY A 111 -18.41 -2.19 0.11
C GLY A 111 -17.44 -2.87 1.08
N LYS A 112 -16.18 -2.42 1.14
CA LYS A 112 -15.17 -2.94 2.08
C LYS A 112 -15.43 -2.47 3.51
N VAL A 113 -15.70 -1.19 3.71
CA VAL A 113 -15.98 -0.62 5.05
C VAL A 113 -17.21 -1.27 5.69
N ARG A 114 -18.26 -1.56 4.93
CA ARG A 114 -19.47 -2.24 5.43
C ARG A 114 -19.23 -3.68 5.90
N ARG A 115 -18.09 -4.28 5.56
CA ARG A 115 -17.70 -5.65 5.96
C ARG A 115 -16.71 -5.68 7.13
N LEU A 116 -16.27 -4.53 7.62
CA LEU A 116 -15.46 -4.38 8.84
C LEU A 116 -16.36 -4.48 10.08
#